data_AF-A0A968TNQ1-F1
#
_entry.id   AF-A0A968TNQ1-F1
#
_cell.length_a   1.000
_cell.length_b   1.000
_cell.length_c   1.000
_cell.angle_alpha   90.00
_cell.angle_beta   90.00
_cell.angle_gamma   90.00
#
_symmetry.space_group_name_H-M   'P 1'
#
loop_
_entity.id
_entity.type
_entity.pdbx_description
1 polymer ?
#
loop_
_entity_poly.entity_id
_entity_poly.type
_entity_poly.pdbx_seq_one_letter_code
_entity_poly.pdbx_strand_id
1 'polypeptide(L)' 'MTPEKLDLLFPFLVLGYGVTMTLVLNTPFFADLAEKRLPHPVAQQIRAHRGLGLVCLIVGGCLVAAKSLALEGLFE' A
#
# COMPACT_ATOMS: atom_id res chain seq x y z
N MET A 1 9.90 -7.13 18.52
CA MET A 1 8.65 -6.35 18.42
C MET A 1 7.54 -7.20 19.00
N THR A 2 6.74 -6.69 19.93
CA THR A 2 5.58 -7.45 20.43
C THR A 2 4.48 -7.49 19.37
N PRO A 3 3.70 -8.57 19.26
CA PRO A 3 2.61 -8.68 18.28
C PRO A 3 1.63 -7.49 18.31
N GLU A 4 1.32 -7.01 19.52
CA GLU A 4 0.41 -5.88 19.75
C GLU A 4 0.87 -4.58 19.06
N LYS A 5 2.18 -4.29 19.09
CA LYS A 5 2.71 -3.11 18.39
C LYS A 5 2.70 -3.28 16.88
N LEU A 6 2.70 -4.53 16.40
CA LEU A 6 2.65 -4.82 14.98
C LEU A 6 1.25 -4.59 14.43
N ASP A 7 0.23 -5.03 15.16
CA ASP A 7 -1.18 -4.79 14.79
C ASP A 7 -1.54 -3.31 14.77
N LEU A 8 -0.88 -2.49 15.60
CA LEU A 8 -1.06 -1.03 15.55
C LEU A 8 -0.49 -0.40 14.27
N LEU A 9 0.65 -0.88 13.79
CA LEU A 9 1.39 -0.29 12.66
C LEU A 9 1.00 -0.92 11.31
N PHE A 10 0.61 -2.19 11.30
CA PHE A 10 0.34 -2.99 10.12
C PHE A 10 -0.69 -2.34 9.15
N PRO A 11 -1.83 -1.81 9.62
CA PRO A 11 -2.80 -1.13 8.73
C PRO A 11 -2.18 0.02 7.95
N PHE A 12 -1.32 0.81 8.59
CA PHE A 12 -0.67 1.96 7.99
C PHE A 12 0.40 1.55 6.98
N LEU A 13 1.15 0.47 7.26
CA LEU A 13 2.12 -0.07 6.31
C LEU A 13 1.45 -0.63 5.06
N VAL A 14 0.38 -1.40 5.23
CA VAL A 14 -0.41 -1.95 4.13
C VAL A 14 -1.00 -0.82 3.29
N LEU A 15 -1.63 0.17 3.93
CA LEU A 15 -2.17 1.33 3.23
C LEU A 15 -1.08 2.14 2.51
N GLY A 16 0.04 2.42 3.18
CA GLY A 16 1.16 3.17 2.61
C GLY A 16 1.78 2.48 1.39
N TYR A 17 1.93 1.15 1.44
CA TYR A 17 2.35 0.35 0.29
C TYR A 17 1.33 0.46 -0.85
N GLY A 18 0.04 0.32 -0.55
CA GLY A 18 -1.03 0.43 -1.54
C GLY A 18 -1.04 1.79 -2.24
N VAL A 19 -0.94 2.89 -1.49
CA VAL A 19 -0.84 4.26 -2.01
C VAL A 19 0.39 4.40 -2.90
N THR A 20 1.55 3.99 -2.41
CA THR A 20 2.82 4.14 -3.13
C THR A 20 2.79 3.37 -4.46
N MET A 21 2.41 2.10 -4.43
CA MET A 21 2.34 1.28 -5.65
C MET A 21 1.30 1.81 -6.63
N THR A 22 0.16 2.28 -6.14
CA THR A 22 -0.89 2.87 -6.97
C THR A 22 -0.38 4.14 -7.68
N LEU A 23 0.31 5.02 -6.96
CA LEU A 23 0.88 6.23 -7.54
C LEU A 23 1.99 5.92 -8.55
N VAL A 24 2.92 5.04 -8.19
CA VAL A 24 4.03 4.66 -9.07
C VAL A 24 3.54 3.99 -10.35
N LEU A 25 2.54 3.12 -10.27
CA LEU A 25 2.07 2.34 -11.43
C LEU A 25 1.02 3.05 -12.29
N ASN A 26 0.27 4.01 -11.75
CA ASN A 26 -0.71 4.78 -12.53
C ASN A 26 -0.15 6.11 -13.06
N THR A 27 1.06 6.52 -12.64
CA THR A 27 1.74 7.68 -13.22
C THR A 27 2.57 7.24 -14.44
N PRO A 28 2.27 7.73 -15.65
CA PRO A 28 2.96 7.30 -16.87
C PRO A 28 4.47 7.62 -16.84
N PHE A 29 4.86 8.70 -16.17
CA PHE A 29 6.26 9.08 -15.98
C PHE A 29 7.08 8.00 -15.26
N PHE A 30 6.56 7.44 -14.16
CA PHE A 30 7.28 6.42 -13.40
C PHE A 30 7.32 5.07 -14.13
N ALA A 31 6.25 4.73 -14.85
CA ALA A 31 6.20 3.53 -15.68
C ALA A 31 7.23 3.57 -16.83
N ASP A 32 7.40 4.72 -17.47
CA ASP A 32 8.39 4.93 -18.53
C ASP A 32 9.81 4.99 -17.97
N LEU A 33 10.01 5.61 -16.81
CA LEU A 33 11.29 5.63 -16.11
C LEU A 33 11.75 4.22 -15.72
N ALA A 34 10.83 3.36 -15.25
CA ALA A 34 11.12 1.98 -14.90
C ALA A 34 11.62 1.17 -16.11
N GLU A 35 10.96 1.29 -17.27
CA GLU A 35 11.39 0.61 -18.50
C GLU A 35 12.77 1.09 -19.00
N LYS A 36 13.11 2.37 -18.78
CA LYS A 36 14.38 2.96 -19.22
C LYS A 36 15.55 2.70 -18.29
N ARG A 37 15.30 2.47 -16.99
CA ARG A 37 16.34 2.41 -15.95
C ARG A 37 16.50 1.04 -15.31
N LEU A 38 15.50 0.16 -15.42
CA LEU A 38 15.52 -1.16 -14.80
C LEU A 38 15.67 -2.26 -15.86
N PRO A 39 16.29 -3.39 -15.50
CA PRO A 39 16.25 -4.58 -16.33
C PRO A 39 14.80 -4.99 -16.59
N HIS A 40 14.49 -5.39 -17.83
CA HIS A 40 13.16 -5.79 -18.26
C HIS A 40 12.41 -6.76 -17.29
N PRO A 41 13.04 -7.82 -16.73
CA PRO A 41 12.35 -8.70 -15.77
C PRO A 41 11.92 -7.97 -14.49
N VAL A 42 12.70 -6.99 -14.02
CA VAL A 42 12.39 -6.19 -12.83
C VAL A 42 11.24 -5.23 -13.12
N ALA A 43 11.26 -4.56 -14.27
CA ALA A 43 10.18 -3.67 -14.70
C ALA A 43 8.84 -4.42 -14.84
N GLN A 44 8.86 -5.63 -15.41
CA GLN A 44 7.68 -6.50 -15.48
C GLN A 44 7.18 -6.93 -14.09
N GLN A 45 8.10 -7.31 -13.18
CA GLN A 45 7.72 -7.65 -11.81
C GLN A 45 7.03 -6.48 -11.11
N ILE A 46 7.56 -5.26 -11.21
CA ILE A 46 6.94 -4.07 -10.60
C ILE A 46 5.52 -3.86 -11.15
N ARG A 47 5.30 -4.04 -12.46
CA ARG A 47 3.96 -3.98 -13.05
C ARG A 47 3.01 -5.05 -12.53
N ALA A 48 3.50 -6.26 -12.25
CA ALA A 48 2.68 -7.32 -11.66
C ALA A 48 2.16 -6.96 -10.25
N HIS A 49 2.82 -6.05 -9.53
CA HIS A 49 2.36 -5.58 -8.22
C HIS A 49 1.18 -4.61 -8.30
N ARG A 50 0.66 -4.26 -9.50
CA ARG A 50 -0.50 -3.38 -9.65
C ARG A 50 -1.73 -3.89 -8.91
N GLY A 51 -2.03 -5.19 -9.06
CA GLY A 51 -3.15 -5.83 -8.37
C GLY A 51 -2.96 -5.82 -6.86
N LEU A 52 -1.75 -6.16 -6.40
CA LEU A 52 -1.41 -6.15 -4.98
C LEU A 52 -1.51 -4.74 -4.38
N GLY A 53 -1.03 -3.71 -5.09
CA GLY A 53 -1.14 -2.32 -4.66
C GLY A 53 -2.58 -1.86 -4.46
N LEU A 54 -3.48 -2.21 -5.38
CA LEU A 54 -4.92 -1.94 -5.26
C LEU A 54 -5.55 -2.65 -4.07
N VAL A 55 -5.22 -3.93 -3.87
CA VAL A 55 -5.70 -4.71 -2.71
C VAL A 55 -5.21 -4.06 -1.42
N CYS A 56 -3.93 -3.72 -1.33
CA CYS A 56 -3.35 -3.05 -0.17
C CYS A 56 -3.98 -1.66 0.09
N LEU A 57 -4.33 -0.92 -0.95
CA LEU A 57 -5.00 0.38 -0.83
C LEU A 57 -6.39 0.23 -0.19
N ILE A 58 -7.18 -0.73 -0.68
CA ILE A 58 -8.54 -0.98 -0.19
C ILE A 58 -8.52 -1.59 1.21
N VAL A 59 -7.75 -2.66 1.40
CA VAL A 59 -7.67 -3.38 2.68
C VAL A 59 -7.03 -2.50 3.76
N GLY A 60 -5.93 -1.82 3.44
CA GLY A 60 -5.29 -0.89 4.36
C GLY A 60 -6.20 0.28 4.73
N GLY A 61 -6.93 0.84 3.76
CA GLY A 61 -7.89 1.93 4.00
C GLY A 61 -9.04 1.48 4.90
N CYS A 62 -9.58 0.29 4.66
CA CYS A 62 -10.62 -0.30 5.48
C CYS A 62 -10.14 -0.57 6.92
N LEU A 63 -8.94 -1.14 7.09
CA LEU A 63 -8.35 -1.40 8.40
C LEU A 63 -8.08 -0.11 9.19
N VAL A 64 -7.57 0.93 8.51
CA VAL A 64 -7.36 2.25 9.14
C VAL A 64 -8.69 2.87 9.55
N ALA A 65 -9.70 2.85 8.68
CA ALA A 65 -11.03 3.39 8.97
C ALA A 65 -11.72 2.65 10.14
N ALA A 66 -11.71 1.31 10.12
CA ALA A 66 -12.27 0.49 11.19
C ALA A 66 -11.60 0.76 12.54
N LYS A 67 -10.28 0.97 12.53
CA LYS A 67 -9.50 1.27 13.73
C LYS A 67 -9.73 2.68 14.24
N SER A 68 -9.97 3.65 13.35
CA SER A 68 -10.38 5.01 13.71
C SER A 68 -11.75 5.01 14.38
N LEU A 69 -12.72 4.28 13.80
CA LEU A 69 -14.06 4.16 14.35
C LEU A 69 -14.08 3.48 15.73
N ALA A 70 -13.24 2.46 15.92
CA ALA A 70 -13.07 1.80 17.21
C ALA A 70 -12.43 2.71 18.27
N LEU A 71 -11.60 3.68 17.87
CA LEU A 71 -11.02 4.68 18.76
C LEU A 71 -12.04 5.76 19.17
N GLU A 72 -12.88 6.18 18.24
CA GLU A 72 -13.94 7.17 18.50
C GLU A 72 -15.04 6.59 19.42
N GLY A 73 -15.44 5.33 19.23
CA GLY A 73 -16.41 4.65 20.10
C GLY A 73 -15.89 4.28 21.51
N LEU A 74 -14.59 4.46 21.78
CA LEU A 74 -14.00 4.30 23.12
C LEU A 74 -13.96 5.62 23.91
N PHE A 75 -14.29 6.74 23.26
CA PHE A 75 -14.26 8.09 23.84
C PHE A 75 -15.67 8.68 24.10
N GLU A 76 -16.72 7.87 23.90
CA GLU A 76 -18.10 8.13 24.33
C GLU A 76 -18.47 7.37 25.61
#